data_AF-A0A920VXA4-F1
#
_entry.id   AF-A0A920VXA4-F1
#
_cell.length_a   1.000
_cell.length_b   1.000
_cell.length_c   1.000
_cell.angle_alpha   90.00
_cell.angle_beta   90.00
_cell.angle_gamma   90.00
#
_symmetry.space_group_name_H-M   'P 1'
#
loop_
_entity.id
_entity.type
_entity.pdbx_description
1 polymer ?
#
loop_
_entity_poly.entity_id
_entity_poly.type
_entity_poly.pdbx_seq_one_letter_code
_entity_poly.pdbx_strand_id
1 'polypeptide(L)'
;MGFENKVIDILEFLSRFPELFGESFLAEDQDTVLYDAPCHLMHAQKVDENPRQLLNIFAGVKLVPLKESNWCWGFLQESTILFNLTSHETSEAKTESVRQTLRKTQKRKPFHR
;
A
#
# COMPACT_ATOMS: atom_id res chain seq x y z
N MET A 1 -20.19 -20.22 -15.20
CA MET A 1 -19.66 -19.19 -14.28
C MET A 1 -18.70 -19.88 -13.33
N GLY A 2 -17.40 -19.57 -13.42
CA GLY A 2 -16.39 -20.16 -12.54
C GLY A 2 -16.37 -19.50 -11.16
N PHE A 3 -15.58 -20.08 -10.26
CA PHE A 3 -15.44 -19.66 -8.87
C PHE A 3 -14.79 -18.27 -8.76
N GLU A 4 -13.91 -17.93 -9.68
CA GLU A 4 -13.21 -16.64 -9.78
C GLU A 4 -14.16 -15.44 -9.83
N ASN A 5 -15.35 -15.60 -10.42
CA ASN A 5 -16.36 -14.52 -10.49
C ASN A 5 -17.20 -14.40 -9.21
N LYS A 6 -16.94 -15.23 -8.19
CA LYS A 6 -17.61 -15.20 -6.88
C LYS A 6 -16.68 -14.70 -5.77
N VAL A 7 -15.43 -14.42 -6.10
CA VAL A 7 -14.43 -13.91 -5.16
C VAL A 7 -14.20 -12.44 -5.45
N ILE A 8 -14.08 -11.66 -4.39
CA ILE A 8 -13.74 -10.24 -4.45
C ILE A 8 -12.66 -9.98 -3.41
N ASP A 9 -11.69 -9.13 -3.76
CA ASP A 9 -10.70 -8.67 -2.79
C ASP A 9 -11.39 -7.84 -1.69
N ILE A 10 -10.92 -7.98 -0.44
CA ILE A 10 -11.55 -7.31 0.69
C ILE A 10 -11.46 -5.78 0.58
N LEU A 11 -10.37 -5.24 0.04
CA LEU A 11 -10.20 -3.79 -0.14
C LEU A 11 -11.08 -3.27 -1.27
N GLU A 12 -11.28 -4.06 -2.31
CA GLU A 12 -12.28 -3.76 -3.34
C GLU A 12 -13.69 -3.77 -2.75
N PHE A 13 -14.05 -4.80 -1.98
CA PHE A 13 -15.37 -4.90 -1.34
C PHE A 13 -15.65 -3.74 -0.40
N LEU A 14 -14.72 -3.44 0.52
CA LEU A 14 -14.88 -2.39 1.52
C LEU A 14 -14.97 -0.99 0.91
N SER A 15 -14.27 -0.74 -0.20
CA SER A 15 -14.34 0.55 -0.89
C SER A 15 -15.73 0.90 -1.42
N ARG A 16 -16.64 -0.08 -1.52
CA ARG A 16 -18.03 0.11 -1.95
C ARG A 16 -18.91 0.72 -0.85
N PHE A 17 -18.42 0.76 0.39
CA PHE A 17 -19.16 1.22 1.56
C PHE A 17 -18.36 2.28 2.35
N PRO A 18 -17.97 3.41 1.72
CA PRO A 18 -17.16 4.44 2.37
C PRO A 18 -17.80 5.02 3.65
N GLU A 19 -19.13 5.00 3.74
CA GLU A 19 -19.91 5.45 4.89
C GLU A 19 -19.65 4.65 6.19
N LEU A 20 -19.12 3.43 6.09
CA LEU A 20 -18.75 2.61 7.25
C LEU A 20 -17.50 3.14 7.98
N PHE A 21 -16.72 3.99 7.32
CA PHE A 21 -15.42 4.47 7.80
C PHE A 21 -15.44 5.93 8.28
N GLY A 22 -16.61 6.44 8.72
CA GLY A 22 -16.83 7.84 9.15
C GLY A 22 -16.02 8.32 10.37
N GLU A 23 -16.54 9.30 11.11
CA GLU A 23 -15.83 10.00 12.21
C GLU A 23 -15.28 9.12 13.35
N SER A 24 -15.60 7.82 13.37
CA SER A 24 -15.04 6.87 14.33
C SER A 24 -13.60 6.43 14.00
N PHE A 25 -13.12 6.65 12.77
CA PHE A 25 -11.77 6.28 12.33
C PHE A 25 -10.87 7.51 12.10
N LEU A 26 -10.97 8.51 12.97
CA LEU A 26 -9.99 9.60 12.99
C LEU A 26 -8.64 9.01 13.41
N ALA A 27 -7.62 9.15 12.57
CA ALA A 27 -6.28 9.07 13.09
C ALA A 27 -6.12 10.26 14.05
N GLU A 28 -5.90 9.98 15.34
CA GLU A 28 -5.63 11.02 16.36
C GLU A 28 -4.49 11.94 15.93
N ASP A 29 -3.60 11.39 15.10
CA ASP A 29 -2.42 12.02 14.59
C ASP A 29 -2.47 12.19 13.06
N GLN A 30 -1.94 13.32 12.57
CA GLN A 30 -1.67 13.54 11.14
C GLN A 30 -0.57 12.58 10.66
N ASP A 31 -0.94 11.33 10.37
CA ASP A 31 -0.05 10.25 9.95
C ASP A 31 0.24 10.34 8.46
N THR A 32 1.53 10.36 8.11
CA THR A 32 1.96 10.25 6.72
C THR A 32 2.13 8.78 6.37
N VAL A 33 1.26 8.28 5.50
CA VAL A 33 1.22 6.88 5.09
C VAL A 33 1.63 6.78 3.63
N LEU A 34 2.29 5.68 3.27
CA LEU A 34 2.52 5.30 1.89
C LEU A 34 1.92 3.93 1.65
N TYR A 35 1.17 3.82 0.55
CA TYR A 35 0.58 2.56 0.14
C TYR A 35 1.48 1.88 -0.87
N ASP A 36 1.89 0.67 -0.52
CA ASP A 36 2.64 -0.19 -1.40
C ASP A 36 1.72 -1.28 -1.97
N ALA A 37 1.42 -1.17 -3.26
CA ALA A 37 0.37 -1.96 -3.86
C ALA A 37 0.87 -3.38 -4.16
N PRO A 38 0.17 -4.45 -3.68
CA PRO A 38 0.58 -5.81 -3.99
C PRO A 38 0.53 -6.04 -5.51
N CYS A 39 1.66 -6.42 -6.10
CA CYS A 39 1.77 -6.45 -7.56
C CYS A 39 0.81 -7.45 -8.22
N HIS A 40 0.47 -8.56 -7.56
CA HIS A 40 -0.54 -9.52 -8.06
C HIS A 40 -1.97 -8.98 -7.94
N LEU A 41 -2.26 -8.15 -6.93
CA LEU A 41 -3.55 -7.49 -6.80
C LEU A 41 -3.74 -6.47 -7.95
N MET A 42 -2.68 -5.72 -8.26
CA MET A 42 -2.68 -4.78 -9.41
C MET A 42 -2.73 -5.49 -10.77
N HIS A 43 -1.84 -6.46 -11.02
CA HIS A 43 -1.65 -7.02 -12.35
C HIS A 43 -2.63 -8.14 -12.69
N ALA A 44 -2.96 -9.01 -11.73
CA ALA A 44 -3.86 -10.13 -11.97
C ALA A 44 -5.32 -9.73 -11.73
N GLN A 45 -5.60 -9.04 -10.62
CA GLN A 45 -6.97 -8.71 -10.20
C GLN A 45 -7.41 -7.30 -10.62
N LYS A 46 -6.48 -6.45 -11.09
CA LYS A 46 -6.75 -5.07 -11.51
C LYS A 46 -7.32 -4.18 -10.39
N VAL A 47 -6.95 -4.48 -9.15
CA VAL A 47 -7.31 -3.70 -7.96
C VAL A 47 -6.10 -2.88 -7.52
N ASP A 48 -6.23 -1.55 -7.54
CA ASP A 48 -5.19 -0.59 -7.09
C ASP A 48 -5.83 0.67 -6.49
N GLU A 49 -6.85 1.19 -7.17
CA GLU A 49 -7.52 2.43 -6.76
C GLU A 49 -8.32 2.25 -5.46
N ASN A 50 -9.02 1.11 -5.30
CA ASN A 50 -9.89 0.85 -4.14
C ASN A 50 -9.17 0.94 -2.78
N PRO A 51 -7.99 0.30 -2.58
CA PRO A 51 -7.19 0.50 -1.38
C PRO A 51 -6.80 1.96 -1.11
N ARG A 52 -6.44 2.73 -2.15
CA ARG A 52 -6.03 4.13 -2.02
C ARG A 52 -7.19 5.02 -1.61
N GLN A 53 -8.37 4.76 -2.18
CA GLN A 53 -9.60 5.46 -1.79
C GLN A 53 -9.92 5.22 -0.33
N LEU A 54 -9.86 3.97 0.14
CA LEU A 54 -10.07 3.65 1.55
C LEU A 54 -9.11 4.42 2.47
N LEU A 55 -7.82 4.46 2.13
CA LEU A 55 -6.83 5.20 2.92
C LEU A 55 -7.09 6.71 2.99
N ASN A 56 -7.65 7.30 1.92
CA ASN A 56 -7.98 8.72 1.88
C ASN A 56 -9.27 9.09 2.63
N ILE A 57 -10.11 8.12 2.99
CA ILE A 57 -11.32 8.38 3.79
C ILE A 57 -10.96 8.72 5.24
N PHE A 58 -9.87 8.14 5.76
CA PHE A 58 -9.44 8.36 7.14
C PHE A 58 -8.91 9.79 7.34
N ALA A 59 -9.64 10.58 8.12
CA ALA A 59 -9.16 11.91 8.50
C ALA A 59 -7.90 11.78 9.36
N GLY A 60 -6.92 12.65 9.08
CA GLY A 60 -5.58 12.57 9.68
C GLY A 60 -4.59 11.72 8.87
N VAL A 61 -5.03 10.92 7.89
CA VAL A 61 -4.10 10.23 7.00
C VAL A 61 -3.70 11.13 5.83
N LYS A 62 -2.41 11.35 5.68
CA LYS A 62 -1.80 11.95 4.49
C LYS A 62 -1.14 10.86 3.66
N LEU A 63 -1.84 10.38 2.64
CA LEU A 63 -1.28 9.42 1.69
C LEU A 63 -0.25 10.13 0.79
N VAL A 64 0.98 9.62 0.77
CA VAL A 64 2.05 10.09 -0.13
C VAL A 64 2.37 9.05 -1.19
N PRO A 65 2.65 9.47 -2.44
CA PRO A 65 2.94 8.54 -3.52
C PRO A 65 4.30 7.85 -3.28
N LEU A 66 4.31 6.53 -3.43
CA LEU A 66 5.54 5.74 -3.57
C LEU A 66 5.73 5.43 -5.05
N LYS A 67 6.81 5.92 -5.65
CA LYS A 67 7.05 5.82 -7.10
C LYS A 67 7.13 4.37 -7.57
N GLU A 68 7.70 3.50 -6.75
CA GLU A 68 7.90 2.07 -6.99
C GLU A 68 6.75 1.21 -6.41
N SER A 69 5.60 1.82 -6.08
CA SER A 69 4.44 1.13 -5.48
C SER A 69 3.94 -0.06 -6.31
N ASN A 70 4.20 -0.05 -7.63
CA ASN A 70 3.83 -1.13 -8.55
C ASN A 70 4.92 -2.19 -8.74
N TRP A 71 6.08 -2.07 -8.10
CA TRP A 71 7.15 -3.08 -8.22
C TRP A 71 6.84 -4.27 -7.33
N CYS A 72 7.02 -5.50 -7.83
CA CYS A 72 7.03 -6.66 -6.96
C CYS A 72 8.25 -6.63 -6.04
N TRP A 73 8.08 -7.08 -4.79
CA TRP A 73 9.19 -7.27 -3.82
C TRP A 73 10.15 -8.42 -4.18
N GLY A 74 10.04 -9.00 -5.38
CA GLY A 74 10.85 -10.14 -5.82
C GLY A 74 10.47 -11.50 -5.20
N PHE A 75 9.46 -11.55 -4.32
CA PHE A 75 9.04 -12.74 -3.56
C PHE A 75 8.01 -13.65 -4.26
N LEU A 76 7.91 -13.63 -5.59
CA LEU A 76 7.23 -14.74 -6.27
C LEU A 76 8.12 -15.97 -6.07
N GLN A 77 7.55 -17.06 -5.54
CA GLN A 77 8.30 -18.25 -5.08
C GLN A 77 9.33 -18.74 -6.12
N GLU A 78 9.04 -18.66 -7.40
CA GLU A 78 9.96 -19.08 -8.47
C GLU A 78 11.12 -18.09 -8.71
N SER A 79 10.91 -16.77 -8.61
CA SER A 79 11.97 -15.77 -8.84
C SER A 79 12.98 -15.70 -7.70
N THR A 80 12.55 -15.92 -6.45
CA THR A 80 13.45 -15.94 -5.29
C THR A 80 14.41 -17.13 -5.31
N ILE A 81 13.98 -18.28 -5.84
CA ILE A 81 14.80 -19.50 -5.91
C ILE A 81 15.79 -19.42 -7.08
N LEU A 82 15.35 -18.93 -8.25
CA LEU A 82 16.20 -18.88 -9.46
C LEU A 82 17.06 -17.61 -9.56
N PHE A 83 16.60 -16.48 -9.03
CA PHE A 83 17.23 -15.17 -9.16
C PHE A 83 17.28 -14.42 -7.82
N ASN A 84 17.72 -15.13 -6.78
CA ASN A 84 17.80 -14.66 -5.40
C ASN A 84 18.46 -13.27 -5.28
N LEU A 85 19.63 -13.07 -5.89
CA LEU A 85 20.36 -11.80 -5.83
C LEU A 85 19.55 -10.62 -6.39
N THR A 86 18.88 -10.80 -7.54
CA THR A 86 18.06 -9.75 -8.16
C THR A 86 16.78 -9.44 -7.37
N SER A 87 16.23 -10.45 -6.68
CA SER A 87 15.07 -10.30 -5.80
C SER A 87 15.44 -9.50 -4.54
N HIS A 88 16.65 -9.72 -4.02
CA HIS A 88 17.20 -8.94 -2.92
C HIS A 88 17.48 -7.49 -3.32
N GLU A 89 18.14 -7.25 -4.46
CA GLU A 89 18.44 -5.90 -4.95
C GLU A 89 17.16 -5.06 -5.15
N THR A 90 16.12 -5.65 -5.73
CA THR A 90 14.83 -4.96 -5.95
C THR A 90 14.12 -4.63 -4.62
N SER A 91 14.14 -5.56 -3.66
CA SER A 91 13.61 -5.33 -2.32
C SER A 91 14.37 -4.23 -1.55
N GLU A 92 15.70 -4.24 -1.63
CA GLU A 92 16.55 -3.22 -1.01
C GLU A 92 16.30 -1.83 -1.61
N ALA A 93 16.27 -1.73 -2.94
CA ALA A 93 15.99 -0.49 -3.65
C ALA A 93 14.61 0.08 -3.26
N LYS A 94 13.59 -0.78 -3.18
CA LYS A 94 12.23 -0.38 -2.79
C LYS A 94 12.17 0.09 -1.33
N THR A 95 12.85 -0.62 -0.43
CA THR A 95 12.95 -0.21 0.98
C THR A 95 13.65 1.14 1.13
N GLU A 96 14.72 1.39 0.36
CA GLU A 96 15.42 2.67 0.37
C GLU A 96 14.53 3.80 -0.17
N SER A 97 13.76 3.55 -1.23
CA SER A 97 12.78 4.53 -1.74
C SER A 97 11.71 4.88 -0.70
N VAL A 98 11.19 3.89 0.03
CA VAL A 98 10.27 4.12 1.17
C VAL A 98 10.92 5.03 2.21
N ARG A 99 12.16 4.72 2.64
CA ARG A 99 12.89 5.54 3.62
C ARG A 99 13.10 6.97 3.15
N GLN A 100 13.50 7.16 1.90
CA GLN A 100 13.72 8.49 1.33
C GLN A 100 12.43 9.29 1.20
N THR A 101 11.33 8.64 0.82
CA THR A 101 10.02 9.25 0.73
C THR A 101 9.58 9.74 2.11
N LEU A 102 9.63 8.87 3.13
CA LEU A 102 9.28 9.25 4.51
C LEU A 102 10.14 10.40 5.05
N ARG A 103 11.46 10.39 4.80
CA ARG A 103 12.37 11.47 5.23
C ARG A 103 12.01 12.83 4.63
N LYS A 104 11.53 12.84 3.37
CA LYS A 104 11.12 14.07 2.68
C LYS A 104 9.74 14.56 3.13
N THR A 105 8.85 13.64 3.48
CA THR A 105 7.43 13.96 3.75
C THR A 105 7.12 14.17 5.22
N GLN A 106 7.94 13.63 6.14
CA GLN A 106 7.73 13.77 7.57
C GLN A 106 8.15 15.17 8.05
N LYS A 107 7.19 16.02 8.40
CA LYS A 107 7.45 17.12 9.33
C LYS A 107 7.66 16.50 10.70
N ARG A 108 8.85 16.70 11.29
CA ARG A 108 9.15 16.24 12.66
C ARG A 108 8.08 16.77 13.61
N LYS A 109 7.27 15.89 14.20
CA LYS A 109 6.53 16.25 15.42
C LYS A 109 7.57 16.41 16.54
N PRO A 110 7.51 17.49 17.34
CA PRO A 110 8.23 17.49 18.60
C PRO A 110 7.66 16.33 19.44
N PHE A 111 8.55 15.49 19.94
CA PHE A 111 8.21 14.46 20.91
C PHE A 111 7.66 15.18 22.15
N HIS A 112 6.34 15.24 22.31
CA HIS A 112 5.75 15.70 23.56
C HIS A 112 5.98 14.60 24.59
N ARG A 113 6.70 15.00 25.64
CA ARG A 113 7.16 14.17 26.76
C ARG A 113 6.08 14.05 27.80
#